data_AF-A0A661SGM8-F1
#
_entry.id   AF-A0A661SGM8-F1
#
_cell.length_a   1.000
_cell.length_b   1.000
_cell.length_c   1.000
_cell.angle_alpha   90.00
_cell.angle_beta   90.00
_cell.angle_gamma   90.00
#
_symmetry.space_group_name_H-M   'P 1'
#
loop_
_entity.id
_entity.type
_entity.pdbx_description
1 polymer ?
#
loop_
_entity_poly.entity_id
_entity_poly.type
_entity_poly.pdbx_seq_one_letter_code
_entity_poly.pdbx_strand_id
1 'polypeptide(L)'
;MTMNKYDRNHLENLIVQENEILYECVAMLNRKIPLHDWPCEVRAAFLLALRADGEDREAYKAFIMARHLRIGRQFPDYDVPAPTSLQRRCSERIRADMSGLVRLGAGSHLFVPLPIHEDAERISRHKRTD
;
A
#
# COMPACT_ATOMS: atom_id res chain seq x y z
N MET A 1 -13.11 -36.20 21.16
CA MET A 1 -11.70 -35.83 20.91
C MET A 1 -11.69 -34.39 20.44
N THR A 2 -11.20 -33.50 21.30
CA THR A 2 -11.31 -32.04 21.19
C THR A 2 -10.34 -31.50 20.14
N MET A 3 -10.86 -30.65 19.25
CA MET A 3 -10.13 -29.80 18.31
C MET A 3 -9.01 -29.05 19.03
N ASN A 4 -7.73 -29.34 18.77
CA ASN A 4 -6.67 -28.39 19.08
C ASN A 4 -5.36 -28.69 18.33
N LYS A 5 -5.22 -28.11 17.14
CA LYS A 5 -3.94 -27.70 16.54
C LYS A 5 -4.25 -27.20 15.14
N TYR A 6 -4.26 -25.89 14.95
CA TYR A 6 -3.60 -25.40 13.76
C TYR A 6 -2.21 -26.04 13.77
N ASP A 7 -1.87 -26.79 12.72
CA ASP A 7 -0.56 -27.43 12.61
C ASP A 7 0.49 -26.35 12.85
N ARG A 8 1.36 -26.56 13.84
CA ARG A 8 2.40 -25.60 14.21
C ARG A 8 3.21 -25.20 12.98
N ASN A 9 3.49 -26.18 12.11
CA ASN A 9 4.21 -25.97 10.86
C ASN A 9 3.43 -25.05 9.92
N HIS A 10 2.10 -25.18 9.86
CA HIS A 10 1.25 -24.31 9.05
C HIS A 10 1.28 -22.86 9.56
N LEU A 11 1.21 -22.65 10.88
CA LEU A 11 1.33 -21.30 11.45
C LEU A 11 2.71 -20.69 11.23
N GLU A 12 3.77 -21.48 11.42
CA GLU A 12 5.15 -21.04 11.15
C GLU A 12 5.32 -20.65 9.67
N ASN A 13 4.76 -21.44 8.74
CA ASN A 13 4.78 -21.11 7.31
C ASN A 13 4.03 -19.81 6.99
N LEU A 14 2.88 -19.56 7.62
CA LEU A 14 2.15 -18.30 7.44
C LEU A 14 2.96 -17.10 7.93
N ILE A 15 3.62 -17.22 9.08
CA ILE A 15 4.48 -16.16 9.63
C ILE A 15 5.67 -15.89 8.70
N VAL A 16 6.27 -16.94 8.12
CA VAL A 16 7.35 -16.81 7.13
C VAL A 16 6.85 -16.01 5.92
N GLN A 17 5.71 -16.39 5.33
CA GLN A 17 5.13 -15.71 4.18
C GLN A 17 4.79 -14.24 4.49
N GLU A 18 4.24 -13.95 5.66
CA GLU A 18 3.96 -12.58 6.10
C GLU A 18 5.25 -11.73 6.15
N ASN A 19 6.32 -12.28 6.70
CA ASN A 19 7.60 -11.58 6.79
C ASN A 19 8.26 -11.41 5.42
N GLU A 20 8.19 -12.41 4.55
CA GLU A 20 8.69 -12.32 3.17
C GLU A 20 8.02 -11.16 2.42
N ILE A 21 6.69 -11.10 2.44
CA ILE A 21 5.93 -10.01 1.80
C ILE A 21 6.26 -8.64 2.41
N LEU A 22 6.39 -8.56 3.74
CA LEU A 22 6.76 -7.33 4.44
C LEU A 22 8.15 -6.84 4.00
N TYR A 23 9.16 -7.72 4.03
CA TYR A 23 10.52 -7.35 3.68
C TYR A 23 10.67 -7.04 2.19
N GLU A 24 9.92 -7.70 1.33
CA GLU A 24 9.91 -7.37 -0.09
C GLU A 24 9.31 -5.98 -0.32
N CYS A 25 8.22 -5.61 0.36
CA CYS A 25 7.69 -4.24 0.32
C CYS A 25 8.75 -3.21 0.76
N VAL A 26 9.46 -3.49 1.86
CA VAL A 26 10.54 -2.63 2.38
C VAL A 26 11.67 -2.50 1.34
N ALA A 27 12.06 -3.60 0.69
CA ALA A 27 13.08 -3.60 -0.34
C ALA A 27 12.66 -2.77 -1.55
N MET A 28 11.42 -2.91 -2.03
CA MET A 28 10.88 -2.14 -3.16
C MET A 28 10.87 -0.64 -2.86
N LEU A 29 10.41 -0.25 -1.67
CA LEU A 29 10.39 1.15 -1.22
C LEU A 29 11.80 1.75 -1.13
N ASN A 30 12.76 1.00 -0.56
CA ASN A 30 14.13 1.46 -0.40
C ASN A 30 14.86 1.59 -1.75
N ARG A 31 14.57 0.69 -2.69
CA ARG A 31 15.09 0.71 -4.07
C ARG A 31 14.35 1.70 -4.98
N LYS A 32 13.26 2.32 -4.48
CA LYS A 32 12.41 3.24 -5.23
C LYS A 32 11.81 2.63 -6.50
N ILE A 33 11.49 1.33 -6.45
CA ILE A 33 10.87 0.63 -7.58
C ILE A 33 9.43 1.16 -7.75
N PRO A 34 9.02 1.57 -8.97
CA PRO A 34 7.67 2.05 -9.19
C PRO A 34 6.64 0.93 -8.97
N LEU A 35 5.46 1.29 -8.44
CA LEU A 35 4.47 0.31 -7.96
C LEU A 35 4.02 -0.71 -9.01
N HIS A 36 3.96 -0.33 -10.29
CA HIS A 36 3.53 -1.23 -11.36
C HIS A 36 4.52 -2.38 -11.62
N ASP A 37 5.79 -2.21 -11.24
CA ASP A 37 6.85 -3.21 -11.39
C ASP A 37 6.95 -4.16 -10.18
N TRP A 38 6.14 -3.97 -9.14
CA TRP A 38 6.18 -4.82 -7.97
C TRP A 38 5.58 -6.20 -8.25
N PRO A 39 6.08 -7.27 -7.60
CA PRO A 39 5.44 -8.58 -7.66
C PRO A 39 3.96 -8.50 -7.27
N CYS A 40 3.11 -9.24 -7.99
CA CYS A 40 1.66 -9.11 -7.86
C CYS A 40 1.14 -9.28 -6.42
N GLU A 41 1.66 -10.26 -5.69
CA GLU A 41 1.24 -10.55 -4.32
C GLU A 41 1.67 -9.45 -3.33
N VAL A 42 2.91 -8.97 -3.49
CA VAL A 42 3.49 -7.88 -2.69
C VAL A 42 2.69 -6.59 -2.93
N ARG A 43 2.44 -6.27 -4.19
CA ARG A 43 1.63 -5.12 -4.61
C ARG A 43 0.21 -5.20 -4.05
N ALA A 44 -0.44 -6.35 -4.15
CA ALA A 44 -1.79 -6.55 -3.65
C ALA A 44 -1.88 -6.37 -2.12
N ALA A 45 -0.95 -6.98 -1.37
CA ALA A 45 -0.89 -6.83 0.09
C ALA A 45 -0.61 -5.38 0.51
N PHE A 46 0.30 -4.69 -0.18
CA PHE A 46 0.63 -3.29 0.07
C PHE A 46 -0.54 -2.35 -0.22
N LEU A 47 -1.22 -2.53 -1.36
CA LEU A 47 -2.41 -1.76 -1.72
C LEU A 47 -3.54 -2.02 -0.71
N LEU A 48 -3.73 -3.26 -0.28
CA LEU A 48 -4.70 -3.60 0.75
C LEU A 48 -4.34 -3.00 2.12
N ALA A 49 -3.05 -2.87 2.42
CA ALA A 49 -2.59 -2.23 3.67
C ALA A 49 -2.89 -0.72 3.69
N LEU A 50 -2.89 -0.08 2.52
CA LEU A 50 -3.28 1.32 2.34
C LEU A 50 -4.81 1.52 2.31
N ARG A 51 -5.56 0.49 1.89
CA ARG A 51 -7.03 0.50 1.95
C ARG A 51 -7.49 0.33 3.40
N ALA A 52 -8.24 1.31 3.85
CA ALA A 52 -8.79 1.37 5.18
C ALA A 52 -10.11 2.10 5.11
N ASP A 53 -11.18 1.32 5.09
CA ASP A 53 -12.53 1.82 5.12
C ASP A 53 -13.04 1.77 6.57
N GLY A 54 -13.80 2.78 6.99
CA GLY A 54 -14.37 2.86 8.34
C GLY A 54 -13.52 3.60 9.37
N GLU A 55 -13.88 3.45 10.65
CA GLU A 55 -13.33 4.21 11.78
C GLU A 55 -12.59 3.32 12.80
N ASP A 56 -12.20 2.11 12.40
CA ASP A 56 -11.58 1.15 13.31
C ASP A 56 -10.06 1.33 13.49
N ARG A 57 -9.47 0.49 14.35
CA ARG A 57 -8.04 0.48 14.64
C ARG A 57 -7.20 0.22 13.38
N GLU A 58 -7.68 -0.61 12.46
CA GLU A 58 -6.96 -0.91 11.22
C GLU A 58 -6.98 0.28 10.28
N ALA A 59 -8.09 1.03 10.25
CA ALA A 59 -8.17 2.27 9.51
C ALA A 59 -7.17 3.33 10.01
N TYR A 60 -7.04 3.46 11.33
CA TYR A 60 -6.03 4.34 11.93
C TYR A 60 -4.59 3.92 11.55
N LYS A 61 -4.27 2.62 11.60
CA LYS A 61 -2.93 2.14 11.22
C LYS A 61 -2.62 2.42 9.74
N ALA A 62 -3.58 2.18 8.84
CA ALA A 62 -3.41 2.48 7.42
C ALA A 62 -3.15 3.97 7.20
N PHE A 63 -3.91 4.84 7.87
CA PHE A 63 -3.72 6.28 7.81
C PHE A 63 -2.33 6.71 8.28
N ILE A 64 -1.87 6.20 9.42
CA ILE A 64 -0.53 6.49 9.95
C ILE A 64 0.54 6.00 8.99
N MET A 65 0.40 4.79 8.43
CA MET A 65 1.34 4.25 7.45
C MET A 65 1.37 5.11 6.18
N ALA A 66 0.23 5.45 5.60
CA ALA A 66 0.14 6.30 4.41
C ALA A 66 0.80 7.67 4.65
N ARG A 67 0.54 8.28 5.81
CA ARG A 67 1.18 9.53 6.24
C ARG A 67 2.70 9.38 6.37
N HIS A 68 3.18 8.30 6.99
CA HIS A 68 4.61 8.02 7.14
C HIS A 68 5.27 7.83 5.77
N LEU A 69 4.59 7.19 4.82
CA LEU A 69 5.10 6.99 3.47
C LEU A 69 4.97 8.26 2.60
N ARG A 70 4.32 9.32 3.08
CA ARG A 70 3.92 10.52 2.31
C ARG A 70 3.11 10.16 1.06
N ILE A 71 2.31 9.13 1.19
CA ILE A 71 1.34 8.74 0.19
C ILE A 71 0.12 9.66 0.37
N GLY A 72 -0.15 10.49 -0.64
CA GLY A 72 -1.36 11.31 -0.67
C GLY A 72 -2.62 10.43 -0.75
N ARG A 73 -3.77 10.97 -0.35
CA ARG A 73 -5.08 10.27 -0.40
C ARG A 73 -5.53 9.87 -1.82
N GLN A 74 -4.81 10.30 -2.84
CA GLN A 74 -5.10 10.04 -4.25
C GLN A 74 -4.19 8.93 -4.79
N PHE A 75 -4.16 7.77 -4.12
CA PHE A 75 -3.74 6.57 -4.84
C PHE A 75 -4.82 6.30 -5.89
N PRO A 76 -4.46 6.07 -7.16
CA PRO A 76 -5.44 5.60 -8.13
C PRO A 76 -6.18 4.40 -7.52
N ASP A 77 -7.47 4.29 -7.79
CA ASP A 77 -8.30 3.14 -7.41
C ASP A 77 -7.76 1.87 -8.09
N TYR A 78 -6.61 1.38 -7.64
CA TYR A 78 -6.09 0.08 -7.97
C TYR A 78 -7.01 -0.90 -7.29
N ASP A 79 -7.99 -1.36 -8.06
CA ASP A 79 -8.95 -2.30 -7.56
C ASP A 79 -8.23 -3.60 -7.23
N VAL A 80 -8.26 -3.97 -5.95
CA VAL A 80 -7.82 -5.30 -5.50
C VAL A 80 -9.10 -6.12 -5.34
N PRO A 81 -9.59 -6.80 -6.40
CA PRO A 81 -10.80 -7.58 -6.30
C PRO A 81 -10.58 -8.74 -5.32
N ALA A 82 -11.45 -8.81 -4.30
CA ALA A 82 -11.58 -9.90 -3.32
C ALA A 82 -10.24 -10.45 -2.75
N PRO A 83 -9.63 -9.76 -1.76
CA PRO A 83 -8.34 -10.19 -1.21
C PRO A 83 -8.42 -11.54 -0.50
N THR A 84 -7.41 -12.39 -0.73
CA THR A 84 -7.27 -13.69 -0.07
C THR A 84 -7.00 -13.54 1.43
N SER A 85 -7.21 -14.61 2.21
CA SER A 85 -6.92 -14.59 3.65
C SER A 85 -5.45 -14.29 3.94
N LEU A 86 -4.52 -14.80 3.12
CA LEU A 86 -3.09 -14.50 3.25
C LEU A 86 -2.81 -13.02 2.98
N GLN A 87 -3.36 -12.45 1.90
CA GLN A 87 -3.19 -11.03 1.57
C GLN A 87 -3.71 -10.11 2.69
N ARG A 88 -4.84 -10.46 3.31
CA ARG A 88 -5.37 -9.75 4.47
C ARG A 88 -4.38 -9.78 5.64
N ARG A 89 -3.87 -10.96 6.01
CA ARG A 89 -2.87 -11.11 7.07
C ARG A 89 -1.59 -10.32 6.77
N CYS A 90 -1.06 -10.42 5.55
CA CYS A 90 0.09 -9.65 5.11
C CYS A 90 -0.19 -8.14 5.19
N SER A 91 -1.39 -7.67 4.83
CA SER A 91 -1.74 -6.25 4.90
C SER A 91 -1.75 -5.72 6.34
N GLU A 92 -2.26 -6.50 7.29
CA GLU A 92 -2.23 -6.17 8.72
C GLU A 92 -0.80 -6.13 9.26
N ARG A 93 0.03 -7.09 8.87
CA ARG A 93 1.47 -7.12 9.20
C ARG A 93 2.20 -5.89 8.66
N ILE A 94 1.96 -5.54 7.40
CA ILE A 94 2.51 -4.34 6.77
C ILE A 94 2.10 -3.09 7.56
N ARG A 95 0.81 -2.93 7.87
CA ARG A 95 0.32 -1.79 8.67
C ARG A 95 0.97 -1.70 10.05
N ALA A 96 1.27 -2.82 10.68
CA ALA A 96 1.86 -2.86 12.01
C ALA A 96 3.33 -2.42 12.02
N ASP A 97 4.13 -2.88 11.06
CA ASP A 97 5.60 -2.81 11.19
C ASP A 97 6.27 -1.87 10.19
N MET A 98 5.63 -1.56 9.06
CA MET A 98 6.26 -0.83 7.94
C MET A 98 6.92 0.48 8.37
N SER A 99 6.25 1.30 9.20
CA SER A 99 6.78 2.59 9.63
C SER A 99 8.05 2.50 10.47
N GLY A 100 8.30 1.35 11.13
CA GLY A 100 9.54 1.08 11.85
C GLY A 100 10.68 0.59 10.96
N LEU A 101 10.37 0.12 9.74
CA LEU A 101 11.33 -0.52 8.84
C LEU A 101 11.78 0.38 7.68
N VAL A 102 11.03 1.44 7.36
CA VAL A 102 11.39 2.41 6.31
C VAL A 102 11.49 3.83 6.83
N ARG A 103 12.32 4.63 6.17
CA ARG A 103 12.44 6.06 6.48
C ARG A 103 11.15 6.81 6.19
N LEU A 104 10.91 7.89 6.94
CA LEU A 104 9.83 8.83 6.67
C LEU A 104 9.89 9.31 5.21
N GLY A 105 8.78 9.23 4.50
CA GLY A 105 8.64 9.62 3.10
C GLY A 105 9.16 8.60 2.09
N ALA A 106 9.49 7.37 2.50
CA ALA A 106 10.00 6.35 1.59
C ALA A 106 9.05 6.07 0.40
N GLY A 107 7.73 6.25 0.55
CA GLY A 107 6.75 6.04 -0.52
C GLY A 107 6.51 7.23 -1.44
N SER A 108 7.21 8.36 -1.28
CA SER A 108 6.95 9.58 -2.08
C SER A 108 7.13 9.38 -3.60
N HIS A 109 7.93 8.38 -3.99
CA HIS A 109 8.20 8.04 -5.40
C HIS A 109 7.09 7.19 -6.04
N LEU A 110 6.16 6.65 -5.24
CA LEU A 110 5.06 5.84 -5.74
C LEU A 110 3.93 6.68 -6.35
N PHE A 111 3.96 8.00 -6.14
CA PHE A 111 3.02 8.91 -6.78
C PHE A 111 3.41 9.12 -8.25
N VAL A 112 2.55 8.66 -9.15
CA VAL A 112 2.56 9.12 -10.54
C VAL A 112 1.71 10.39 -10.54
N PRO A 113 2.27 11.59 -10.78
CA PRO A 113 1.43 12.75 -11.02
C PRO A 113 0.53 12.41 -12.20
N LEU A 114 -0.79 12.45 -11.98
CA LEU A 114 -1.70 12.62 -13.10
C LEU A 114 -1.20 13.86 -13.86
N PRO A 115 -1.04 13.80 -15.19
CA PRO A 115 -0.71 14.99 -15.95
C PRO A 115 -1.73 16.06 -15.52
N ILE A 116 -1.21 17.16 -14.98
CA ILE A 116 -2.01 18.34 -14.72
C ILE A 116 -2.60 18.66 -16.08
N HIS A 117 -3.89 18.38 -16.26
CA HIS A 117 -4.60 18.62 -17.50
C HIS A 117 -4.19 20.00 -18.01
N GLU A 118 -3.67 20.05 -19.23
CA GLU A 118 -3.27 21.25 -19.98
C GLU A 118 -4.46 22.21 -20.25
N ASP A 119 -5.47 22.23 -19.39
CA ASP A 119 -6.65 23.09 -19.48
C ASP A 119 -6.39 24.51 -18.93
N ALA A 120 -5.22 24.75 -18.32
CA ALA A 120 -4.80 26.10 -17.93
C ALA A 120 -4.38 26.98 -19.13
N GLU A 121 -3.98 26.39 -20.27
CA GLU A 121 -3.60 27.17 -21.47
C GLU A 121 -4.79 27.56 -22.36
N ARG A 122 -5.93 26.88 -22.27
CA ARG A 122 -7.13 27.23 -23.06
C ARG A 122 -7.85 28.47 -22.53
N ILE A 123 -7.78 28.74 -21.23
CA ILE A 123 -8.50 29.88 -20.62
C ILE A 123 -7.73 31.21 -20.79
N SER A 124 -6.42 31.17 -21.01
CA SER A 124 -5.60 32.39 -21.22
C SER A 124 -5.62 32.93 -22.66
N ARG A 125 -6.07 32.16 -23.66
CA ARG A 125 -6.15 32.63 -25.05
C ARG A 125 -7.51 33.24 -25.44
N HIS A 126 -8.51 33.18 -24.57
CA HIS A 126 -9.84 33.77 -24.81
C HIS A 126 -10.08 35.11 -24.08
N LYS A 127 -9.08 35.67 -23.38
CA LYS A 127 -9.16 36.99 -22.73
C LYS A 127 -8.23 38.05 -23.37
N ARG A 128 -7.91 37.91 -24.65
CA ARG A 128 -7.11 38.89 -25.43
C ARG A 128 -7.73 39.29 -26.77
N THR A 129 -9.05 39.16 -26.87
CA THR A 129 -9.84 39.74 -27.95
C THR A 129 -11.16 40.17 -27.34
N ASP A 130 -11.14 41.36 -26.76
CA ASP A 130 -12.17 42.41 -26.88
C ASP A 130 -11.66 43.69 -26.21
#